data_AF-A0A416CP19-F1
#
_entry.id   AF-A0A416CP19-F1
#
_cell.length_a   1.000
_cell.length_b   1.000
_cell.length_c   1.000
_cell.angle_alpha   90.00
_cell.angle_beta   90.00
_cell.angle_gamma   90.00
#
_symmetry.space_group_name_H-M   'P 1'
#
loop_
_entity.id
_entity.type
_entity.pdbx_description
1 polymer ?
#
loop_
_entity_poly.entity_id
_entity_poly.type
_entity_poly.pdbx_seq_one_letter_code
_entity_poly.pdbx_strand_id
1 'polypeptide(L)'
;MYGGKINLGYLTYTKIRFWGEQTLATPNERYNGDYIAQVLTPSRLKKIPYVTSVVNSLASLDKTEMAGNSVVNIILPGTTSLSTCEAFLRTSADTAMEALQLNCVSRDTLLDAQKHPDKYPDLIVRVCGFSAKFTSLSPEWQEEVLTRNFYK
;
A
#
# COMPACT_ATOMS: atom_id res chain seq x y z
N MET A 1 14.56 -26.01 -13.58
CA MET A 1 13.25 -26.17 -12.89
C MET A 1 13.12 -27.63 -12.47
N TYR A 2 12.79 -27.90 -11.20
CA TYR A 2 12.81 -29.25 -10.59
C TYR A 2 11.48 -30.04 -10.73
N GLY A 3 10.73 -29.87 -11.83
CA GLY A 3 9.48 -30.63 -12.08
C GLY A 3 8.23 -30.20 -11.28
N GLY A 4 8.29 -29.10 -10.52
CA GLY A 4 7.13 -28.52 -9.84
C GLY A 4 6.21 -27.70 -10.74
N LYS A 5 4.98 -27.42 -10.27
CA LYS A 5 4.04 -26.51 -10.94
C LYS A 5 4.49 -25.05 -10.77
N ILE A 6 4.28 -24.24 -11.80
CA ILE A 6 4.47 -22.79 -11.74
C ILE A 6 3.19 -22.16 -11.15
N ASN A 7 3.33 -21.36 -10.11
CA ASN A 7 2.26 -20.53 -9.57
C ASN A 7 2.62 -19.07 -9.79
N LEU A 8 1.67 -18.28 -10.30
CA LEU A 8 1.83 -16.85 -10.45
C LEU A 8 1.54 -16.15 -9.13
N GLY A 9 2.22 -15.02 -8.91
CA GLY A 9 2.03 -14.20 -7.73
C GLY A 9 2.19 -12.73 -8.07
N TYR A 10 1.63 -11.88 -7.21
CA TYR A 10 1.73 -10.43 -7.35
C TYR A 10 2.72 -9.90 -6.33
N LEU A 11 3.94 -9.59 -6.76
CA LEU A 11 4.94 -9.02 -5.86
C LEU A 11 5.79 -7.99 -6.61
N THR A 12 5.66 -6.73 -6.20
CA THR A 12 6.51 -5.64 -6.72
C THR A 12 7.55 -5.19 -5.70
N TYR A 13 7.29 -5.33 -4.40
CA TYR A 13 8.15 -4.82 -3.32
C TYR A 13 8.56 -3.35 -3.59
N THR A 14 9.83 -3.00 -3.40
CA THR A 14 10.39 -1.68 -3.71
C THR A 14 10.60 -1.41 -5.20
N LYS A 15 10.34 -2.38 -6.09
CA LYS A 15 10.55 -2.24 -7.54
C LYS A 15 9.45 -1.45 -8.27
N ILE A 16 8.47 -0.90 -7.55
CA ILE A 16 7.45 -0.01 -8.13
C ILE A 16 8.05 1.21 -8.83
N ARG A 17 9.21 1.67 -8.38
CA ARG A 17 9.97 2.76 -9.00
C ARG A 17 10.73 2.27 -10.22
N PHE A 18 11.51 1.20 -10.03
CA PHE A 18 12.31 0.60 -11.10
C PHE A 18 11.46 0.34 -12.34
N TRP A 19 10.31 -0.30 -12.19
CA TRP A 19 9.41 -0.55 -13.32
C TRP A 19 8.72 0.72 -13.82
N GLY A 20 8.40 1.67 -12.93
CA GLY A 20 7.86 2.99 -13.30
C GLY A 20 8.78 3.77 -14.25
N GLU A 21 10.08 3.82 -13.93
CA GLU A 21 11.14 4.48 -14.72
C GLU A 21 11.33 3.86 -16.10
N GLN A 22 11.05 2.56 -16.25
CA GLN A 22 11.13 1.83 -17.52
C GLN A 22 9.81 1.87 -18.32
N THR A 23 8.76 2.50 -17.79
CA THR A 23 7.43 2.50 -18.40
C THR A 23 7.01 3.91 -18.79
N LEU A 24 6.76 4.12 -20.09
CA LEU A 24 6.19 5.35 -20.64
C LEU A 24 4.79 5.64 -20.06
N ALA A 25 4.29 6.86 -20.26
CA ALA A 25 2.97 7.24 -19.79
C ALA A 25 1.88 6.21 -20.19
N THR A 26 0.95 5.92 -19.29
CA THR A 26 -0.10 4.91 -19.51
C THR A 26 -1.50 5.53 -19.53
N PRO A 27 -2.51 4.92 -20.21
CA PRO A 27 -3.84 5.50 -20.40
C PRO A 27 -4.63 5.80 -19.11
N ASN A 28 -4.19 5.28 -17.96
CA ASN A 28 -4.73 5.60 -16.65
C ASN A 28 -4.18 6.92 -16.06
N GLU A 29 -3.68 7.81 -16.92
CA GLU A 29 -3.12 9.13 -16.59
C GLU A 29 -1.81 9.09 -15.79
N ARG A 30 -1.15 7.92 -15.67
CA ARG A 30 0.18 7.82 -15.08
C ARG A 30 1.19 8.47 -16.03
N TYR A 31 2.00 9.42 -15.56
CA TYR A 31 3.04 10.03 -16.39
C TYR A 31 4.23 9.07 -16.62
N ASN A 32 5.07 9.40 -17.60
CA ASN A 32 6.31 8.67 -17.86
C ASN A 32 7.22 8.72 -16.62
N GLY A 33 7.69 7.55 -16.17
CA GLY A 33 8.58 7.45 -15.00
C GLY A 33 7.91 7.40 -13.63
N ASP A 34 6.60 7.66 -13.52
CA ASP A 34 5.87 7.62 -12.24
C ASP A 34 5.79 6.22 -11.63
N TYR A 35 5.54 6.11 -10.32
CA TYR A 35 5.36 4.81 -9.67
C TYR A 35 4.23 3.98 -10.29
N ILE A 36 4.49 2.70 -10.55
CA ILE A 36 3.41 1.74 -10.80
C ILE A 36 2.64 1.44 -9.50
N ALA A 37 1.41 0.95 -9.65
CA ALA A 37 0.63 0.47 -8.51
C ALA A 37 1.36 -0.69 -7.81
N GLN A 38 1.20 -0.78 -6.48
CA GLN A 38 1.89 -1.77 -5.69
C GLN A 38 1.00 -3.00 -5.50
N VAL A 39 1.24 -4.04 -6.30
CA VAL A 39 0.47 -5.29 -6.24
C VAL A 39 -1.04 -4.99 -6.42
N LEU A 40 -1.89 -5.39 -5.46
CA LEU A 40 -3.34 -5.18 -5.48
C LEU A 40 -3.73 -3.88 -4.76
N THR A 41 -2.75 -3.08 -4.31
CA THR A 41 -3.02 -1.76 -3.76
C THR A 41 -3.56 -0.86 -4.87
N PRO A 42 -4.73 -0.20 -4.67
CA PRO A 42 -5.26 0.72 -5.66
C PRO A 42 -4.24 1.79 -6.06
N SER A 43 -4.22 2.12 -7.35
CA SER A 43 -3.34 3.17 -7.86
C SER A 43 -3.56 4.49 -7.12
N ARG A 44 -2.46 5.17 -6.79
CA ARG A 44 -2.43 6.50 -6.16
C ARG A 44 -3.06 7.61 -7.02
N LEU A 45 -3.22 7.36 -8.32
CA LEU A 45 -3.84 8.27 -9.29
C LEU A 45 -5.34 8.44 -9.06
N LYS A 46 -6.01 7.40 -8.53
CA LYS A 46 -7.43 7.47 -8.20
C LYS A 46 -7.59 7.71 -6.70
N LYS A 47 -8.25 8.82 -6.35
CA LYS A 47 -8.61 9.11 -4.95
C LYS A 47 -9.80 8.25 -4.54
N ILE A 48 -9.55 7.33 -3.63
CA ILE A 48 -10.56 6.42 -3.07
C ILE A 48 -10.75 6.78 -1.60
N PRO A 49 -11.87 7.44 -1.21
CA PRO A 49 -12.03 7.97 0.13
C PRO A 49 -12.36 6.90 1.18
N TYR A 50 -12.92 5.75 0.79
CA TYR A 50 -13.42 4.73 1.72
C TYR A 50 -12.69 3.41 1.54
N VAL A 51 -12.21 2.83 2.65
CA VAL A 51 -11.50 1.54 2.63
C VAL A 51 -12.42 0.39 2.20
N THR A 52 -13.71 0.48 2.52
CA THR A 52 -14.72 -0.51 2.14
C THR A 52 -14.86 -0.67 0.63
N SER A 53 -14.66 0.40 -0.15
CA SER A 53 -14.63 0.32 -1.62
C SER A 53 -13.48 -0.54 -2.13
N VAL A 54 -12.34 -0.52 -1.43
CA VAL A 54 -11.18 -1.38 -1.75
C VAL A 54 -11.49 -2.82 -1.41
N VAL A 55 -12.03 -3.08 -0.21
CA VAL A 55 -12.44 -4.43 0.23
C VAL A 55 -13.43 -5.04 -0.77
N ASN A 56 -14.47 -4.30 -1.16
CA ASN A 56 -15.47 -4.79 -2.12
C ASN A 56 -14.86 -5.09 -3.49
N SER A 57 -13.90 -4.28 -3.94
CA SER A 57 -13.21 -4.50 -5.22
C SER A 57 -12.28 -5.72 -5.19
N LEU A 58 -11.67 -6.00 -4.03
CA LEU A 58 -10.81 -7.18 -3.86
C LEU A 58 -11.62 -8.45 -3.58
N ALA A 59 -12.85 -8.33 -3.07
CA ALA A 59 -13.77 -9.44 -2.88
C ALA A 59 -14.27 -10.04 -4.20
N SER A 60 -14.26 -9.27 -5.29
CA SER A 60 -14.67 -9.76 -6.62
C SER A 60 -13.58 -10.53 -7.37
N LEU A 61 -12.37 -10.64 -6.80
CA LEU A 61 -11.25 -11.36 -7.43
C LEU A 61 -11.22 -12.82 -6.99
N ASP A 62 -10.88 -13.72 -7.93
CA ASP A 62 -10.68 -15.14 -7.60
C ASP A 62 -9.34 -15.36 -6.92
N LYS A 63 -9.37 -15.61 -5.61
CA LYS A 63 -8.17 -15.86 -4.81
C LYS A 63 -7.41 -17.13 -5.18
N THR A 64 -8.04 -18.10 -5.86
CA THR A 64 -7.40 -19.39 -6.18
C THR A 64 -6.44 -19.31 -7.36
N GLU A 65 -6.71 -18.41 -8.30
CA GLU A 65 -5.85 -18.11 -9.46
C GLU A 65 -4.66 -17.20 -9.10
N MET A 66 -4.63 -16.68 -7.85
CA MET A 66 -3.75 -15.60 -7.40
C MET A 66 -2.85 -16.02 -6.23
N ALA A 67 -2.52 -17.31 -6.11
CA ALA A 67 -1.92 -17.97 -4.95
C ALA A 67 -0.47 -17.56 -4.58
N GLY A 68 -0.12 -16.29 -4.74
CA GLY A 68 1.24 -15.79 -4.51
C GLY A 68 1.28 -14.36 -3.98
N ASN A 69 1.42 -14.24 -2.66
CA ASN A 69 1.96 -13.10 -1.92
C ASN A 69 1.31 -11.75 -2.25
N SER A 70 -0.01 -11.71 -2.38
CA SER A 70 -0.70 -10.46 -2.67
C SER A 70 -0.62 -9.51 -1.46
N VAL A 71 0.07 -8.39 -1.63
CA VAL A 71 0.24 -7.36 -0.60
C VAL A 71 -0.68 -6.18 -0.89
N VAL A 72 -1.44 -5.75 0.11
CA VAL A 72 -2.27 -4.53 0.03
C VAL A 72 -1.86 -3.54 1.11
N ASN A 73 -1.56 -2.31 0.68
CA ASN A 73 -1.25 -1.21 1.59
C ASN A 73 -2.49 -0.39 1.90
N ILE A 74 -2.77 -0.21 3.19
CA ILE A 74 -3.91 0.55 3.68
C ILE A 74 -3.43 1.58 4.71
N ILE A 75 -3.89 2.82 4.58
CA ILE A 75 -3.66 3.87 5.56
C ILE A 75 -5.02 4.31 6.12
N LEU A 76 -5.28 3.94 7.37
CA LEU A 76 -6.47 4.36 8.12
C LEU A 76 -6.14 5.59 8.98
N PRO A 77 -7.15 6.33 9.47
CA PRO A 77 -6.94 7.44 10.40
C PRO A 77 -6.17 7.00 11.64
N GLY A 78 -5.30 7.87 12.17
CA GLY A 78 -4.57 7.60 13.42
C GLY A 78 -5.47 7.36 14.64
N THR A 79 -6.73 7.80 14.56
CA THR A 79 -7.76 7.62 15.59
C THR A 79 -8.58 6.34 15.43
N THR A 80 -8.19 5.44 14.52
CA THR A 80 -8.92 4.19 14.26
C THR A 80 -8.96 3.32 15.51
N SER A 81 -10.17 2.95 15.93
CA SER A 81 -10.35 2.10 17.12
C SER A 81 -9.94 0.65 16.86
N LEU A 82 -9.59 -0.08 17.93
CA LEU A 82 -9.30 -1.51 17.82
C LEU A 82 -10.47 -2.30 17.23
N SER A 83 -11.70 -1.98 17.63
CA SER A 83 -12.91 -2.63 17.10
C SER A 83 -13.09 -2.42 15.60
N THR A 84 -12.74 -1.23 15.10
CA THR A 84 -12.76 -0.91 13.68
C THR A 84 -11.69 -1.69 12.92
N CYS A 85 -10.47 -1.79 13.47
CA CYS A 85 -9.42 -2.63 12.90
C CYS A 85 -9.82 -4.11 12.87
N GLU A 86 -10.46 -4.62 13.92
CA GLU A 86 -10.95 -5.99 13.97
C GLU A 86 -12.00 -6.25 12.89
N ALA A 87 -13.01 -5.38 12.79
CA ALA A 87 -14.04 -5.47 11.75
C ALA A 87 -13.41 -5.45 10.35
N PHE A 88 -12.47 -4.53 10.11
CA PHE A 88 -11.74 -4.44 8.85
C PHE A 88 -10.99 -5.73 8.51
N LEU A 89 -10.23 -6.29 9.47
CA LEU A 89 -9.50 -7.55 9.29
C LEU A 89 -10.44 -8.71 8.97
N ARG A 90 -11.55 -8.85 9.70
CA ARG A 90 -12.55 -9.90 9.46
C ARG A 90 -13.14 -9.78 8.06
N THR A 91 -13.54 -8.59 7.64
CA THR A 91 -14.10 -8.37 6.28
C THR A 91 -13.07 -8.57 5.17
N SER A 92 -11.79 -8.33 5.45
CA SER A 92 -10.71 -8.48 4.45
C SER A 92 -10.29 -9.94 4.26
N ALA A 93 -10.47 -10.79 5.26
CA ALA A 93 -10.05 -12.19 5.24
C ALA A 93 -10.73 -13.02 4.14
N ASP A 94 -11.94 -12.63 3.72
CA ASP A 94 -12.69 -13.31 2.65
C ASP A 94 -12.41 -12.76 1.24
N THR A 95 -11.45 -11.84 1.11
CA THR A 95 -11.09 -11.20 -0.18
C THR A 95 -9.77 -11.76 -0.75
N ALA A 96 -9.36 -11.29 -1.93
CA ALA A 96 -8.05 -11.59 -2.50
C ALA A 96 -6.86 -10.88 -1.80
N MET A 97 -7.09 -10.23 -0.64
CA MET A 97 -6.04 -9.64 0.19
C MET A 97 -5.36 -10.71 1.05
N GLU A 98 -4.23 -11.25 0.60
CA GLU A 98 -3.50 -12.29 1.35
C GLU A 98 -2.63 -11.70 2.47
N ALA A 99 -1.98 -10.56 2.22
CA ALA A 99 -1.13 -9.87 3.17
C ALA A 99 -1.50 -8.39 3.28
N LEU A 100 -1.80 -7.95 4.50
CA LEU A 100 -2.16 -6.58 4.81
C LEU A 100 -0.96 -5.78 5.36
N GLN A 101 -0.72 -4.60 4.80
CA GLN A 101 0.20 -3.60 5.33
C GLN A 101 -0.60 -2.39 5.80
N LEU A 102 -0.96 -2.40 7.08
CA LEU A 102 -1.77 -1.37 7.70
C LEU A 102 -0.90 -0.30 8.38
N ASN A 103 -1.16 0.96 8.05
CA ASN A 103 -0.74 2.12 8.83
C ASN A 103 -1.98 2.80 9.42
N CYS A 104 -1.91 3.24 10.68
CA CYS A 104 -2.92 4.10 11.30
C CYS A 104 -2.28 5.45 11.61
N VAL A 105 -2.30 6.38 10.65
CA VAL A 105 -1.60 7.67 10.75
C VAL A 105 -2.30 8.71 9.89
N SER A 106 -2.25 9.97 10.31
CA SER A 106 -2.78 11.08 9.51
C SER A 106 -1.76 11.58 8.50
N ARG A 107 -2.23 12.13 7.37
CA ARG A 107 -1.37 12.82 6.40
C ARG A 107 -0.63 13.97 7.06
N ASP A 108 -1.31 14.74 7.90
CA ASP A 108 -0.74 15.91 8.58
C ASP A 108 0.40 15.52 9.53
N THR A 109 0.27 14.39 10.23
CA THR A 109 1.34 13.83 11.07
C THR A 109 2.58 13.49 10.24
N LEU A 110 2.41 12.87 9.08
CA LEU A 110 3.53 12.54 8.20
C LEU A 110 4.18 13.80 7.62
N LEU A 111 3.38 14.79 7.20
CA LEU A 111 3.90 16.08 6.71
C LEU A 111 4.64 16.87 7.80
N ASP A 112 4.14 16.85 9.04
CA ASP A 112 4.84 17.46 10.18
C ASP A 112 6.14 16.73 10.50
N ALA A 113 6.14 15.38 10.41
CA ALA A 113 7.35 14.58 10.59
C ALA A 113 8.42 14.81 9.51
N GLN A 114 8.04 15.20 8.29
CA GLN A 114 9.01 15.64 7.27
C GLN A 114 9.70 16.95 7.66
N LYS A 115 8.95 17.88 8.27
CA LYS A 115 9.44 19.22 8.64
C LYS A 115 10.18 19.25 9.97
N HIS A 116 9.76 18.41 10.90
CA HIS A 116 10.24 18.36 12.28
C HIS A 116 10.55 16.92 12.71
N PRO A 117 11.54 16.26 12.07
CA PRO A 117 11.83 14.85 12.32
C PRO A 117 12.22 14.54 13.78
N ASP A 118 12.79 15.51 14.49
CA ASP A 118 13.16 15.46 15.90
C ASP A 118 11.96 15.25 16.84
N LYS A 119 10.75 15.71 16.44
CA LYS A 119 9.51 15.49 17.20
C LYS A 119 8.97 14.06 17.05
N TYR A 120 9.43 13.32 16.05
CA TYR A 120 8.89 12.01 15.68
C TYR A 120 10.00 10.94 15.58
N PRO A 121 10.83 10.75 16.62
CA PRO A 121 11.98 9.84 16.56
C PRO A 121 11.58 8.38 16.39
N ASP A 122 10.35 8.02 16.80
CA ASP A 122 9.84 6.64 16.82
C ASP A 122 8.59 6.45 15.96
N LEU A 123 8.29 7.39 15.05
CA LEU A 123 7.19 7.23 14.09
C LEU A 123 7.53 6.14 13.07
N ILE A 124 6.94 4.97 13.24
CA ILE A 124 7.14 3.81 12.37
C ILE A 124 6.01 3.72 11.34
N VAL A 125 6.38 3.45 10.09
CA VAL A 125 5.43 3.18 9.00
C VAL A 125 5.74 1.86 8.30
N ARG A 126 4.71 1.22 7.76
CA ARG A 126 4.77 0.10 6.82
C ARG A 126 4.94 0.64 5.40
N VAL A 127 5.94 0.14 4.68
CA VAL A 127 6.29 0.65 3.35
C VAL A 127 5.95 -0.35 2.25
N CYS A 128 6.82 -1.34 1.99
CA CYS A 128 6.64 -2.31 0.89
C CYS A 128 6.81 -3.76 1.37
N GLY A 129 6.59 -4.05 2.65
CA GLY A 129 6.88 -5.38 3.24
C GLY A 129 7.67 -5.32 4.53
N PHE A 130 8.19 -4.15 4.86
CA PHE A 130 8.97 -3.88 6.05
C PHE A 130 8.43 -2.65 6.79
N SER A 131 8.82 -2.55 8.06
CA SER A 131 8.58 -1.37 8.89
C SER A 131 9.86 -0.55 8.97
N ALA A 132 9.75 0.77 8.93
CA ALA A 132 10.88 1.67 9.10
C ALA A 132 10.45 2.94 9.84
N LYS A 133 11.41 3.60 10.51
CA LYS A 133 11.21 4.95 11.02
C LYS A 133 11.00 5.89 9.83
N PHE A 134 9.87 6.60 9.81
CA PHE A 134 9.49 7.48 8.70
C PHE A 134 10.56 8.55 8.44
N THR A 135 11.11 9.11 9.50
CA THR A 135 12.17 10.13 9.46
C THR A 135 13.52 9.61 8.98
N SER A 136 13.72 8.29 8.94
CA SER A 136 14.92 7.65 8.38
C SER A 136 14.75 7.21 6.92
N LEU A 137 13.55 7.34 6.35
CA LEU A 137 13.31 7.09 4.93
C LEU A 137 13.91 8.22 4.09
N SER A 138 14.32 7.90 2.86
CA SER A 138 14.71 8.94 1.91
C SER A 138 13.49 9.81 1.55
N PRO A 139 13.69 11.08 1.14
CA PRO A 139 12.59 11.97 0.79
C PRO A 139 11.62 11.37 -0.24
N GLU A 140 12.14 10.60 -1.19
CA GLU A 140 11.35 9.93 -2.21
C GLU A 140 10.44 8.84 -1.64
N TRP A 141 10.90 8.08 -0.64
CA TRP A 141 10.08 7.06 0.02
C TRP A 141 9.05 7.69 0.97
N GLN A 142 9.38 8.82 1.60
CA GLN A 142 8.39 9.59 2.35
C GLN A 142 7.28 10.10 1.44
N GLU A 143 7.64 10.65 0.27
CA GLU A 143 6.69 11.09 -0.75
C GLU A 143 5.86 9.93 -1.32
N GLU A 144 6.49 8.77 -1.54
CA GLU A 144 5.78 7.56 -1.96
C GLU A 144 4.68 7.17 -0.96
N VAL A 145 4.94 7.22 0.35
CA VAL A 145 3.91 6.96 1.38
C VAL A 145 2.84 8.05 1.38
N LEU A 146 3.23 9.33 1.28
CA LEU A 146 2.31 10.47 1.27
C LEU A 146 1.40 10.51 0.04
N THR A 147 1.84 10.00 -1.11
CA THR A 147 1.00 9.98 -2.33
C THR A 147 -0.07 8.90 -2.31
N ARG A 148 0.00 7.92 -1.40
CA ARG A 148 -1.01 6.85 -1.24
C ARG A 148 -2.39 7.39 -0.85
N ASN A 149 -3.39 6.54 -0.95
CA ASN A 149 -4.74 6.81 -0.46
C ASN A 149 -4.78 6.77 1.07
N PHE A 150 -5.38 7.79 1.68
CA PHE A 150 -5.69 7.88 3.11
C PHE A 150 -7.21 7.73 3.23
N TYR A 151 -7.65 6.66 3.87
CA TYR A 151 -9.06 6.31 3.93
C TYR A 151 -9.74 6.97 5.12
N LYS A 152 -11.05 7.17 5.02
CA LYS A 152 -11.95 7.61 6.08
C LYS A 152 -12.67 6.42 6.71
#